data_AF-A0A9N9FDJ8-F1
#
_entry.id   AF-A0A9N9FDJ8-F1
#
_cell.length_a   1.000
_cell.length_b   1.000
_cell.length_c   1.000
_cell.angle_alpha   90.00
_cell.angle_beta   90.00
_cell.angle_gamma   90.00
#
_symmetry.space_group_name_H-M   'P 1'
#
loop_
_entity.id
_entity.type
_entity.pdbx_description
1 polymer ?
#
loop_
_entity_poly.entity_id
_entity_poly.type
_entity_poly.pdbx_seq_one_letter_code
_entity_poly.pdbx_strand_id
1 'polypeptide(L)'
;MAKVPRNFKLLEELEKGEKGLGDGTCSYGLSNGEDIYMSNWNGTIIGPAGTIHENRIYSLKLYCDENYPESPPTVHFISRINLPCVNQHTGKVEPSRLSCLAQWKSSYGLEDILLELRREMANPVNKKLPQPPEGSLF
;
A
#
# COMPACT_ATOMS: atom_id res chain seq x y z
N MET A 1 20.38 2.78 -19.69
CA MET A 1 19.37 3.74 -19.21
C MET A 1 19.90 4.38 -17.94
N ALA A 2 19.70 5.69 -17.74
CA ALA A 2 20.12 6.35 -16.52
C ALA A 2 19.23 5.91 -15.34
N LYS A 3 19.85 5.61 -14.21
CA LYS A 3 19.14 5.22 -12.98
C LYS A 3 18.67 6.48 -12.25
N VAL A 4 17.38 6.59 -11.99
CA VAL A 4 16.80 7.68 -11.19
C VAL A 4 17.22 7.49 -9.73
N PRO A 5 17.82 8.50 -9.07
CA PRO A 5 18.16 8.39 -7.65
C PRO A 5 16.91 8.28 -6.78
N ARG A 6 17.01 7.55 -5.65
CA ARG A 6 15.93 7.31 -4.69
C ARG A 6 15.12 8.56 -4.36
N ASN A 7 15.78 9.66 -4.00
CA ASN A 7 15.10 10.86 -3.56
C ASN A 7 14.26 11.49 -4.68
N PHE A 8 14.72 11.44 -5.94
CA PHE A 8 13.94 11.92 -7.08
C PHE A 8 12.73 11.02 -7.33
N LYS A 9 12.88 9.70 -7.21
CA LYS A 9 11.75 8.76 -7.29
C LYS A 9 10.69 9.06 -6.22
N LEU A 10 11.12 9.28 -4.98
CA LEU A 10 10.20 9.58 -3.87
C LEU A 10 9.54 10.95 -3.99
N LEU A 11 10.26 11.96 -4.52
CA LEU A 11 9.66 13.26 -4.84
C LEU A 11 8.62 13.15 -5.94
N GLU A 12 8.90 12.39 -7.00
CA GLU A 12 7.93 12.13 -8.08
C GLU A 12 6.67 11.45 -7.53
N GLU A 13 6.83 10.48 -6.62
CA GLU A 13 5.70 9.84 -5.94
C GLU A 13 4.95 10.80 -5.03
N LEU A 14 5.65 11.68 -4.29
CA LEU A 14 5.00 12.70 -3.45
C LEU A 14 4.12 13.63 -4.29
N GLU A 15 4.66 14.19 -5.37
CA GLU A 15 3.92 15.06 -6.28
C GLU A 15 2.71 14.36 -6.90
N LYS A 16 2.83 13.05 -7.17
CA LYS A 16 1.72 12.24 -7.69
C LYS A 16 0.65 12.02 -6.62
N GLY A 17 1.05 11.72 -5.39
CA GLY A 17 0.16 11.58 -4.24
C GLY A 17 -0.65 12.85 -3.97
N GLU A 18 -0.01 14.03 -4.03
CA GLU A 18 -0.64 15.33 -3.81
C GLU A 18 -1.67 15.71 -4.89
N LYS A 19 -1.46 15.26 -6.13
CA LYS A 19 -2.40 15.47 -7.24
C LYS A 19 -3.60 14.51 -7.20
N GLY A 20 -3.54 13.48 -6.37
CA GLY A 20 -4.50 12.39 -6.33
C GLY A 20 -4.20 11.29 -7.36
N LEU A 21 -4.58 10.05 -7.03
CA LEU A 21 -4.28 8.87 -7.83
C LEU A 21 -5.52 8.41 -8.58
N GLY A 22 -5.41 8.24 -9.90
CA GLY A 22 -6.41 7.55 -10.73
C GLY A 22 -7.86 7.91 -10.42
N ASP A 23 -8.63 6.92 -9.98
CA ASP A 23 -10.07 7.03 -9.63
C ASP A 23 -10.34 7.47 -8.18
N GLY A 24 -9.31 7.82 -7.42
CA GLY A 24 -9.40 8.24 -6.02
C GLY A 24 -9.65 7.10 -5.03
N THR A 25 -9.62 5.84 -5.45
CA THR A 25 -9.86 4.70 -4.54
C THR A 25 -8.66 4.32 -3.68
N CYS A 26 -7.48 4.81 -4.04
CA CYS A 26 -6.26 4.70 -3.25
C CYS A 26 -5.62 6.08 -3.13
N SER A 27 -4.91 6.32 -2.02
CA SER A 27 -4.09 7.52 -1.83
C SER A 27 -2.88 7.21 -0.95
N TYR A 28 -1.84 8.01 -1.06
CA TYR A 28 -0.70 7.98 -0.15
C TYR A 28 -0.07 9.37 0.00
N GLY A 29 0.67 9.55 1.09
CA GLY A 29 1.45 10.75 1.36
C GLY A 29 2.44 10.52 2.49
N LEU A 30 3.33 11.47 2.74
CA LEU A 30 4.31 11.37 3.82
C LEU A 30 3.60 11.26 5.17
N SER A 31 4.11 10.37 6.04
CA SER A 31 3.64 10.29 7.43
C SER A 31 4.04 11.53 8.24
N ASN A 32 5.16 12.16 7.89
CA ASN A 32 5.63 13.40 8.46
C ASN A 32 6.16 14.30 7.32
N GLY A 33 5.58 15.50 7.15
CA GLY A 33 6.01 16.46 6.12
C GLY A 33 7.43 17.02 6.32
N GLU A 34 8.00 16.84 7.50
CA GLU A 34 9.39 17.22 7.82
C GLU A 34 10.40 16.09 7.56
N ASP A 35 9.95 14.89 7.15
CA ASP A 35 10.84 13.77 6.83
C ASP A 35 11.56 14.01 5.49
N ILE A 36 12.73 14.63 5.56
CA ILE A 36 13.61 14.90 4.42
C ILE A 36 13.99 13.62 3.67
N TYR A 37 14.06 12.48 4.35
CA TYR A 37 14.40 11.20 3.73
C TYR A 37 13.21 10.56 3.02
N MET A 38 11.99 11.06 3.22
CA MET A 38 10.76 10.55 2.62
C MET A 38 10.63 9.04 2.81
N SER A 39 10.97 8.55 4.00
CA SER A 39 11.05 7.11 4.26
C SER A 39 9.71 6.57 4.75
N ASN A 40 8.93 7.37 5.48
CA ASN A 40 7.67 6.94 6.07
C ASN A 40 6.47 7.53 5.35
N TRP A 41 5.57 6.65 4.90
CA TRP A 41 4.37 7.00 4.14
C TRP A 41 3.12 6.41 4.78
N ASN A 42 2.04 7.19 4.72
CA ASN A 42 0.70 6.71 5.03
C ASN A 42 0.00 6.37 3.71
N GLY A 43 -0.60 5.20 3.63
CA GLY A 43 -1.45 4.77 2.52
C GLY A 43 -2.89 4.61 2.96
N THR A 44 -3.83 4.83 2.04
CA THR A 44 -5.26 4.61 2.24
C THR A 44 -5.84 3.84 1.07
N ILE A 45 -6.69 2.86 1.36
CA ILE A 45 -7.46 2.10 0.37
C ILE A 45 -8.94 2.18 0.72
N ILE A 46 -9.75 2.65 -0.23
CA ILE A 46 -11.21 2.55 -0.19
C ILE A 46 -11.58 1.15 -0.69
N GLY A 47 -12.28 0.41 0.17
CA GLY A 47 -12.66 -0.98 -0.10
C GLY A 47 -13.48 -1.11 -1.39
N PRO A 48 -13.22 -2.15 -2.22
CA PRO A 48 -13.94 -2.32 -3.48
C PRO A 48 -15.45 -2.51 -3.32
N ALA A 49 -16.24 -1.88 -4.19
CA ALA A 49 -17.69 -2.05 -4.26
C ALA A 49 -18.09 -3.49 -4.59
N GLY A 50 -19.25 -3.94 -4.10
CA GLY A 50 -19.75 -5.30 -4.32
C GLY A 50 -18.95 -6.38 -3.60
N THR A 51 -18.22 -6.02 -2.55
CA THR A 51 -17.43 -6.92 -1.70
C THR A 51 -17.73 -6.66 -0.22
N ILE A 52 -17.27 -7.54 0.67
CA ILE A 52 -17.36 -7.33 2.13
C ILE A 52 -16.55 -6.11 2.61
N HIS A 53 -15.66 -5.58 1.76
CA HIS A 53 -14.84 -4.41 2.04
C HIS A 53 -15.54 -3.09 1.66
N GLU A 54 -16.67 -3.15 0.96
CA GLU A 54 -17.41 -1.97 0.51
C GLU A 54 -17.73 -1.03 1.69
N ASN A 55 -17.61 0.28 1.45
CA ASN A 55 -17.77 1.35 2.44
C ASN A 55 -16.74 1.38 3.57
N ARG A 56 -15.68 0.54 3.54
CA ARG A 56 -14.58 0.59 4.51
C ARG A 56 -13.39 1.37 3.99
N ILE A 57 -12.69 2.03 4.90
CA ILE A 57 -11.41 2.71 4.64
C ILE A 57 -10.31 1.99 5.41
N TYR A 58 -9.28 1.54 4.69
CA TYR A 58 -8.12 0.87 5.27
C TYR A 58 -6.92 1.80 5.27
N SER A 59 -6.34 2.03 6.45
CA SER A 59 -5.09 2.78 6.63
C SER A 59 -3.90 1.84 6.68
N LEU A 60 -2.79 2.24 6.03
CA LEU A 60 -1.55 1.49 5.94
C LEU A 60 -0.35 2.39 6.23
N LYS A 61 0.76 1.80 6.67
CA LYS A 61 2.09 2.39 6.68
C LYS A 61 2.95 1.71 5.64
N LEU A 62 3.68 2.51 4.86
CA LEU A 62 4.68 2.05 3.92
C LEU A 62 6.03 2.67 4.32
N TYR A 63 7.07 1.85 4.31
CA TYR A 63 8.43 2.30 4.65
C TYR A 63 9.38 2.01 3.48
N CYS A 64 9.92 3.08 2.92
CA CYS A 64 10.90 3.06 1.84
C CYS A 64 12.31 3.18 2.45
N ASP A 65 13.05 2.07 2.50
CA ASP A 65 14.41 2.06 3.00
C ASP A 65 15.41 2.75 2.04
N GLU A 66 16.69 2.75 2.38
CA GLU A 66 17.75 3.35 1.56
C GLU A 66 17.92 2.69 0.18
N ASN A 67 17.46 1.45 0.01
CA ASN A 67 17.56 0.70 -1.24
C ASN A 67 16.37 0.90 -2.16
N TYR A 68 15.29 1.52 -1.68
CA TYR A 68 14.15 1.88 -2.53
C TYR A 68 14.59 2.77 -3.71
N PRO A 69 14.09 2.58 -4.95
CA PRO A 69 13.13 1.56 -5.40
C PRO A 69 13.78 0.26 -5.91
N GLU A 70 15.07 0.01 -5.70
CA GLU A 70 15.68 -1.28 -6.12
C GLU A 70 15.15 -2.45 -5.30
N SER A 71 14.84 -2.20 -4.03
CA SER A 71 14.12 -3.12 -3.16
C SER A 71 12.69 -2.60 -2.90
N PRO A 72 11.71 -3.50 -2.72
CA PRO A 72 10.35 -3.11 -2.40
C PRO A 72 10.28 -2.45 -1.02
N PRO A 73 9.31 -1.54 -0.79
CA PRO A 73 9.08 -0.99 0.53
C PRO A 73 8.45 -2.06 1.44
N THR A 74 8.54 -1.88 2.75
CA THR A 74 7.77 -2.69 3.69
C THR A 74 6.39 -2.09 3.89
N VAL A 75 5.35 -2.93 3.98
CA VAL A 75 3.96 -2.48 4.07
C VAL A 75 3.26 -3.13 5.24
N HIS A 76 2.57 -2.32 6.03
CA HIS A 76 1.80 -2.76 7.20
C HIS A 76 0.42 -2.12 7.16
N PHE A 77 -0.61 -2.93 7.33
CA PHE A 77 -1.94 -2.43 7.63
C PHE A 77 -1.97 -1.88 9.06
N ILE A 78 -2.53 -0.69 9.22
CA ILE A 78 -2.94 -0.15 10.52
C ILE A 78 -4.34 -0.67 10.84
N SER A 79 -5.27 -0.56 9.89
CA SER A 79 -6.62 -1.10 10.02
C SER A 79 -6.60 -2.62 9.95
N ARG A 80 -7.29 -3.32 10.86
CA ARG A 80 -7.39 -4.78 10.78
C ARG A 80 -8.10 -5.21 9.52
N ILE A 81 -7.53 -6.22 8.88
CA ILE A 81 -8.06 -6.82 7.66
C ILE A 81 -7.82 -8.33 7.69
N ASN A 82 -8.84 -9.10 7.32
CA ASN A 82 -8.67 -10.51 7.01
C ASN A 82 -8.42 -10.66 5.50
N LEU A 83 -7.15 -10.71 5.13
CA LEU A 83 -6.70 -10.87 3.75
C LEU A 83 -5.49 -11.83 3.74
N PRO A 84 -5.44 -12.83 2.84
CA PRO A 84 -4.42 -13.86 2.92
C PRO A 84 -2.98 -13.33 2.85
N CYS A 85 -2.70 -12.29 2.06
CA CYS A 85 -1.36 -11.70 1.98
C CYS A 85 -0.95 -10.85 3.19
N VAL A 86 -1.77 -10.79 4.25
CA VAL A 86 -1.53 -9.97 5.45
C VAL A 86 -1.41 -10.86 6.68
N ASN A 87 -0.35 -10.66 7.45
CA ASN A 87 -0.16 -11.31 8.74
C ASN A 87 -1.23 -10.84 9.74
N GLN A 88 -2.04 -11.79 10.22
CA GLN A 88 -3.21 -11.51 11.05
C GLN A 88 -2.88 -11.05 12.48
N HIS A 89 -1.61 -11.09 12.90
CA HIS A 89 -1.18 -10.61 14.21
C HIS A 89 -0.51 -9.24 14.13
N THR A 90 0.25 -8.95 13.07
CA THR A 90 1.09 -7.76 12.96
C THR A 90 0.62 -6.75 11.91
N GLY A 91 -0.32 -7.12 11.05
CA GLY A 91 -0.73 -6.31 9.90
C GLY A 91 0.30 -6.24 8.78
N LYS A 92 1.46 -6.90 8.92
CA LYS A 92 2.51 -6.90 7.90
C LYS A 92 2.05 -7.61 6.63
N VAL A 93 2.25 -6.98 5.48
CA VAL A 93 2.04 -7.63 4.18
C VAL A 93 3.21 -8.56 3.89
N GLU A 94 2.92 -9.82 3.56
CA GLU A 94 3.92 -10.84 3.25
C GLU A 94 4.36 -10.69 1.77
N PRO A 95 5.63 -10.33 1.47
CA PRO A 95 6.06 -10.03 0.10
C PRO A 95 5.86 -11.20 -0.86
N SER A 96 6.06 -12.43 -0.41
CA SER A 96 5.88 -13.65 -1.21
C SER A 96 4.43 -13.93 -1.60
N ARG A 97 3.46 -13.27 -0.96
CA ARG A 97 2.02 -13.49 -1.16
C ARG A 97 1.34 -12.36 -1.92
N LEU A 98 2.07 -11.32 -2.30
CA LEU A 98 1.58 -10.23 -3.14
C LEU A 98 2.46 -10.12 -4.38
N SER A 99 1.90 -10.35 -5.56
CA SER A 99 2.64 -10.51 -6.82
C SER A 99 3.61 -9.36 -7.12
N CYS A 100 3.18 -8.11 -6.90
CA CYS A 100 4.01 -6.94 -7.16
C CYS A 100 5.24 -6.84 -6.24
N LEU A 101 5.14 -7.36 -5.00
CA LEU A 101 6.27 -7.40 -4.05
C LEU A 101 7.16 -8.63 -4.30
N ALA A 102 6.58 -9.78 -4.62
CA ALA A 102 7.31 -11.00 -4.93
C ALA A 102 8.17 -10.87 -6.19
N GLN A 103 7.67 -10.11 -7.17
CA GLN A 103 8.33 -9.85 -8.46
C GLN A 103 8.60 -8.36 -8.62
N TRP A 104 9.15 -7.75 -7.56
CA TRP A 104 9.41 -6.32 -7.51
C TRP A 104 10.29 -5.86 -8.67
N LYS A 105 9.92 -4.72 -9.26
CA LYS A 105 10.68 -4.01 -10.28
C LYS A 105 10.82 -2.58 -9.80
N SER A 106 11.98 -1.97 -10.01
CA SER A 106 12.23 -0.57 -9.64
C SER A 106 11.38 0.45 -10.42
N SER A 107 10.65 -0.01 -11.43
CA SER A 107 9.61 0.77 -12.11
C SER A 107 8.31 0.91 -11.29
N TYR A 108 8.03 -0.03 -10.38
CA TYR A 108 6.86 0.04 -9.51
C TYR A 108 7.03 1.13 -8.44
N GLY A 109 5.91 1.57 -7.87
CA GLY A 109 5.84 2.54 -6.79
C GLY A 109 4.80 2.17 -5.73
N LEU A 110 4.58 3.11 -4.80
CA LEU A 110 3.61 2.96 -3.71
C LEU A 110 2.18 2.76 -4.24
N GLU A 111 1.82 3.45 -5.33
CA GLU A 111 0.53 3.28 -5.99
C GLU A 111 0.28 1.84 -6.46
N ASP A 112 1.26 1.23 -7.14
CA ASP A 112 1.12 -0.12 -7.67
C ASP A 112 0.83 -1.12 -6.56
N ILE A 113 1.42 -0.92 -5.39
CA ILE A 113 1.20 -1.77 -4.22
C ILE A 113 -0.23 -1.60 -3.68
N LEU A 114 -0.70 -0.36 -3.52
CA LEU A 114 -2.06 -0.11 -3.04
C LEU A 114 -3.12 -0.63 -4.01
N LEU A 115 -2.90 -0.46 -5.32
CA LEU A 115 -3.80 -0.97 -6.35
C LEU A 115 -3.81 -2.51 -6.38
N GLU A 116 -2.67 -3.17 -6.22
CA GLU A 116 -2.60 -4.64 -6.17
C GLU A 116 -3.26 -5.19 -4.90
N LEU A 117 -3.06 -4.55 -3.74
CA LEU A 117 -3.77 -4.91 -2.51
C LEU A 117 -5.29 -4.76 -2.68
N ARG A 118 -5.74 -3.66 -3.30
CA ARG A 118 -7.17 -3.45 -3.58
C ARG A 118 -7.72 -4.50 -4.55
N ARG A 119 -6.93 -4.92 -5.53
CA ARG A 119 -7.28 -6.02 -6.44
C ARG A 119 -7.43 -7.34 -5.69
N GLU A 120 -6.52 -7.63 -4.75
CA GLU A 120 -6.61 -8.80 -3.88
C GLU A 120 -7.87 -8.78 -3.01
N MET A 121 -8.32 -7.62 -2.51
CA MET A 121 -9.60 -7.49 -1.80
C MET A 121 -10.81 -7.83 -2.71
N ALA A 122 -10.73 -7.50 -4.00
CA ALA A 122 -11.79 -7.78 -4.99
C ALA A 122 -11.74 -9.22 -5.56
N ASN A 123 -10.65 -9.95 -5.32
CA ASN A 123 -10.45 -11.31 -5.81
C ASN A 123 -11.64 -12.21 -5.37
N PRO A 124 -12.23 -13.04 -6.26
CA PRO A 124 -13.36 -13.91 -5.93
C PRO A 124 -13.19 -14.75 -4.65
N VAL A 125 -11.97 -15.16 -4.34
CA VAL A 125 -11.65 -15.95 -3.14
C VAL A 125 -11.67 -15.09 -1.86
N ASN A 126 -11.32 -13.81 -1.97
CA ASN A 126 -11.14 -12.92 -0.84
C ASN A 126 -12.35 -12.03 -0.55
N LYS A 127 -13.10 -11.65 -1.59
CA LYS A 127 -14.16 -10.62 -1.52
C LYS A 127 -15.34 -10.92 -0.59
N LYS A 128 -15.42 -12.14 -0.06
CA LYS A 128 -16.45 -12.61 0.90
C LYS A 128 -15.86 -13.09 2.24
N LEU A 129 -14.55 -12.93 2.45
CA LEU A 129 -13.92 -13.35 3.70
C LEU A 129 -14.47 -12.53 4.88
N PRO A 130 -14.91 -13.17 5.98
CA PRO A 130 -15.39 -12.45 7.16
C PRO A 130 -14.32 -11.47 7.65
N GLN A 131 -14.70 -10.21 7.81
CA GLN A 131 -13.79 -9.16 8.24
C GLN A 131 -13.94 -8.87 9.73
N PRO A 132 -12.86 -8.40 10.39
CA PRO A 132 -12.93 -7.82 11.72
C PRO A 132 -13.92 -6.64 11.79
N PRO A 133 -14.36 -6.25 13.01
CA PRO A 133 -15.16 -5.05 13.19
C PRO A 133 -14.49 -3.83 12.56
N GLU A 134 -15.28 -3.00 11.88
CA GLU A 134 -14.77 -1.77 11.29
C GLU A 134 -14.15 -0.85 12.36
N GLY A 135 -13.08 -0.15 12.01
CA GLY A 135 -12.33 0.71 12.94
C GLY A 135 -11.37 -0.04 13.86
N SER A 136 -11.34 -1.38 13.86
CA SER A 136 -10.33 -2.13 14.61
C SER A 136 -8.94 -1.96 14.00
N LEU A 137 -7.92 -1.86 14.86
CA LEU A 137 -6.52 -1.64 14.48
C LEU A 137 -5.64 -2.83 14.89
N PHE A 138 -4.54 -3.06 14.17
CA PHE A 138 -3.53 -4.07 14.52
C PHE A 138 -2.74 -3.66 15.77
#